data_AF-A0A6L8UDV5-F1
#
_entry.id   AF-A0A6L8UDV5-F1
#
_cell.length_a   1.000
_cell.length_b   1.000
_cell.length_c   1.000
_cell.angle_alpha   90.00
_cell.angle_beta   90.00
_cell.angle_gamma   90.00
#
_symmetry.space_group_name_H-M   'P 1'
#
loop_
_entity.id
_entity.type
_entity.pdbx_description
1 polymer ?
#
loop_
_entity_poly.entity_id
_entity_poly.type
_entity_poly.pdbx_seq_one_letter_code
_entity_poly.pdbx_strand_id
1 'polypeptide(L)'
;MINNFYLFYCNGTERSQNNQGWSVYVKKGNNPNDLLTNKPYEVLRSEKSLAAPDVAFYNNFYYLLAKKLNKTNDKWGTTVFQSDEVDKAYPRVTNNPILSQNNACASQYVSDGNLYVIYSLSES
;
A
#
# COMPACT_ATOMS: atom_id res chain seq x y z
N MET A 1 -22.35 -4.22 -16.39
CA MET A 1 -21.42 -4.11 -15.25
C MET A 1 -20.04 -3.85 -15.79
N ILE A 2 -19.37 -2.80 -15.34
CA ILE A 2 -17.95 -2.59 -15.65
C ILE A 2 -17.18 -3.34 -14.58
N ASN A 3 -16.40 -4.34 -14.97
CA ASN A 3 -15.53 -5.08 -14.07
C ASN A 3 -14.14 -4.44 -14.16
N ASN A 4 -13.71 -3.75 -13.11
CA ASN A 4 -12.34 -3.25 -13.03
C ASN A 4 -11.52 -4.19 -12.14
N PHE A 5 -10.38 -4.62 -12.65
CA PHE A 5 -9.37 -5.37 -11.91
C PHE A 5 -8.17 -4.47 -11.65
N TYR A 6 -7.65 -4.54 -10.42
CA TYR A 6 -6.52 -3.74 -9.96
C TYR A 6 -5.45 -4.65 -9.38
N LEU A 7 -4.20 -4.51 -9.83
CA LEU A 7 -3.05 -5.20 -9.28
C LEU A 7 -2.09 -4.18 -8.68
N PHE A 8 -2.04 -4.12 -7.36
CA PHE A 8 -1.02 -3.36 -6.62
C PHE A 8 0.19 -4.25 -6.35
N TYR A 9 1.39 -3.72 -6.57
CA TYR A 9 2.62 -4.45 -6.28
C TYR A 9 3.75 -3.50 -5.91
N CYS A 10 4.66 -3.99 -5.05
CA CYS A 10 5.92 -3.31 -4.80
C CYS A 10 6.92 -3.68 -5.91
N ASN A 11 7.65 -2.68 -6.36
CA ASN A 11 8.86 -2.86 -7.15
C ASN A 11 9.97 -2.09 -6.45
N GLY A 12 10.94 -2.84 -5.94
CA GLY A 12 12.08 -2.30 -5.24
C GLY A 12 13.33 -2.37 -6.11
N THR A 13 14.12 -1.31 -6.02
CA THR A 13 15.51 -1.29 -6.45
C THR A 13 16.42 -1.38 -5.22
N GLU A 14 15.99 -2.07 -4.16
CA GLU A 14 16.69 -2.10 -2.87
C GLU A 14 18.10 -2.67 -2.96
N ARG A 15 18.35 -3.52 -3.96
CA ARG A 15 19.67 -4.09 -4.25
C ARG A 15 20.50 -3.24 -5.22
N SER A 16 19.94 -2.16 -5.76
CA SER A 16 20.65 -1.23 -6.64
C SER A 16 21.69 -0.43 -5.86
N GLN A 17 22.83 -0.15 -6.47
CA GLN A 17 23.88 0.67 -5.85
C GLN A 17 23.65 2.18 -6.04
N ASN A 18 22.97 2.59 -7.12
CA ASN A 18 22.90 4.00 -7.55
C ASN A 18 21.50 4.61 -7.52
N ASN A 19 20.45 3.83 -7.22
CA ASN A 19 19.07 4.31 -7.20
C ASN A 19 18.22 3.43 -6.28
N GLN A 20 18.59 3.35 -5.01
CA GLN A 20 17.79 2.60 -4.04
C GLN A 20 16.45 3.28 -3.82
N GLY A 21 15.38 2.54 -4.02
CA GLY A 21 14.03 3.05 -3.86
C GLY A 21 13.03 1.91 -3.84
N TRP A 22 11.87 2.21 -3.27
CA TRP A 22 10.73 1.32 -3.25
C TRP A 22 9.55 2.07 -3.80
N SER A 23 8.97 1.53 -4.87
CA SER A 23 7.77 2.07 -5.47
C SER A 23 6.62 1.09 -5.31
N VAL A 24 5.42 1.61 -5.13
CA VAL A 24 4.17 0.86 -5.30
C VAL A 24 3.60 1.27 -6.64
N TYR A 25 3.25 0.27 -7.44
CA TYR A 25 2.60 0.43 -8.73
C TYR A 25 1.20 -0.15 -8.69
N VAL A 26 0.31 0.37 -9.53
CA VAL A 26 -0.97 -0.26 -9.87
C VAL A 26 -1.06 -0.55 -11.36
N LYS A 27 -1.59 -1.71 -11.72
CA LYS A 27 -2.11 -1.99 -13.07
C LYS A 27 -3.64 -2.07 -13.01
N LYS A 28 -4.29 -1.61 -14.07
CA LYS A 28 -5.75 -1.60 -14.22
C LYS A 28 -6.13 -2.42 -15.45
N GLY A 29 -7.24 -3.13 -15.41
CA GLY A 29 -7.75 -3.91 -16.53
C GLY A 29 -9.22 -4.22 -16.40
N ASN A 30 -9.84 -4.65 -17.50
CA ASN A 30 -11.24 -5.07 -17.50
C ASN A 30 -11.40 -6.58 -17.27
N ASN A 31 -10.29 -7.32 -17.29
CA ASN A 31 -10.17 -8.72 -16.91
C ASN A 31 -8.78 -9.00 -16.30
N PRO A 32 -8.58 -10.16 -15.63
CA PRO A 32 -7.28 -10.48 -15.01
C PRO A 32 -6.10 -10.56 -15.99
N ASN A 33 -6.31 -10.98 -17.25
CA ASN A 33 -5.23 -11.12 -18.22
C ASN A 33 -4.68 -9.76 -18.67
N ASP A 34 -5.51 -8.71 -18.68
CA ASP A 34 -5.09 -7.35 -18.97
C ASP A 34 -3.99 -6.87 -17.98
N LEU A 35 -3.99 -7.37 -16.75
CA LEU A 35 -2.99 -7.01 -15.72
C LEU A 35 -1.58 -7.53 -16.07
N LEU A 36 -1.45 -8.47 -17.00
CA LEU A 36 -0.15 -8.96 -17.45
C LEU A 36 0.53 -7.93 -18.35
N THR A 37 -0.22 -7.33 -19.27
CA THR A 37 0.31 -6.50 -20.36
C THR A 37 0.11 -4.99 -20.16
N ASN A 38 -0.90 -4.59 -19.38
CA ASN A 38 -1.21 -3.17 -19.21
C ASN A 38 -0.09 -2.42 -18.49
N LYS A 39 0.08 -1.16 -18.90
CA LYS A 39 1.06 -0.23 -18.34
C LYS A 39 0.80 -0.03 -16.83
N PRO A 40 1.84 -0.11 -15.98
CA PRO A 40 1.72 0.24 -14.58
C PRO A 40 1.78 1.76 -14.34
N TYR A 41 1.11 2.21 -13.28
CA TYR A 41 1.13 3.58 -12.78
C TYR A 41 1.85 3.59 -11.43
N GLU A 42 2.88 4.43 -11.29
CA GLU A 42 3.54 4.64 -9.99
C GLU A 42 2.62 5.47 -9.11
N VAL A 43 2.20 4.92 -7.97
CA VAL A 43 1.26 5.57 -7.04
C VAL A 43 1.91 6.01 -5.74
N LEU A 44 3.08 5.45 -5.42
CA LEU A 44 3.87 5.80 -4.25
C LEU A 44 5.34 5.50 -4.54
N ARG A 45 6.25 6.40 -4.11
CA ARG A 45 7.69 6.20 -4.13
C ARG A 45 8.28 6.57 -2.78
N SER A 46 9.25 5.80 -2.30
CA SER A 46 10.01 6.12 -1.09
C SER A 46 11.47 5.70 -1.21
N GLU A 47 12.36 6.51 -0.63
CA GLU A 47 13.78 6.19 -0.43
C GLU A 47 14.01 5.31 0.82
N LYS A 48 12.94 4.94 1.53
CA LYS A 48 12.97 4.01 2.66
C LYS A 48 12.23 2.74 2.26
N SER A 49 12.56 1.62 2.92
CA SER A 49 11.93 0.32 2.68
C SER A 49 10.41 0.43 2.73
N LEU A 50 9.76 0.10 1.62
CA LEU A 50 8.31 -0.09 1.52
C LEU A 50 8.04 -1.50 1.00
N ALA A 51 7.10 -2.20 1.64
CA ALA A 51 6.76 -3.57 1.28
C ALA A 51 5.28 -3.87 1.56
N ALA A 52 4.80 -4.98 0.98
CA ALA A 52 3.48 -5.57 1.23
C ALA A 52 2.35 -4.52 1.17
N PRO A 53 2.06 -3.98 -0.03
CA PRO A 53 0.97 -3.04 -0.20
C PRO A 53 -0.35 -3.77 -0.04
N ASP A 54 -1.30 -3.14 0.65
CA ASP A 54 -2.67 -3.63 0.79
C ASP A 54 -3.65 -2.45 0.63
N VAL A 55 -4.73 -2.64 -0.14
CA VAL A 55 -5.60 -1.55 -0.57
C VAL A 55 -7.07 -1.88 -0.30
N ALA A 56 -7.82 -0.90 0.21
CA ALA A 56 -9.27 -0.96 0.28
C ALA A 56 -9.90 0.36 -0.18
N PHE A 57 -11.05 0.27 -0.85
CA PHE A 57 -11.87 1.43 -1.17
C PHE A 57 -12.96 1.59 -0.11
N TYR A 58 -12.96 2.72 0.57
CA TYR A 58 -13.90 3.02 1.65
C TYR A 58 -14.21 4.51 1.68
N ASN A 59 -15.49 4.87 1.83
CA ASN A 59 -15.95 6.26 1.95
C ASN A 59 -15.36 7.22 0.88
N ASN A 60 -15.38 6.80 -0.39
CA ASN A 60 -14.85 7.53 -1.55
C ASN A 60 -13.32 7.68 -1.62
N PHE A 61 -12.56 6.96 -0.78
CA PHE A 61 -11.10 6.97 -0.82
C PHE A 61 -10.54 5.56 -0.95
N TYR A 62 -9.44 5.44 -1.67
CA TYR A 62 -8.54 4.30 -1.65
C TYR A 62 -7.56 4.49 -0.49
N TYR A 63 -7.60 3.60 0.48
CA TYR A 63 -6.63 3.52 1.56
C TYR A 63 -5.57 2.49 1.21
N LEU A 64 -4.30 2.90 1.18
CA LEU A 64 -3.15 2.05 0.94
C LEU A 64 -2.37 1.88 2.25
N LEU A 65 -2.28 0.64 2.71
CA LEU A 65 -1.30 0.24 3.71
C LEU A 65 0.00 -0.16 3.03
N ALA A 66 1.13 0.22 3.62
CA ALA A 66 2.41 -0.36 3.28
C ALA A 66 3.26 -0.54 4.53
N LYS A 67 4.02 -1.63 4.59
CA LYS A 67 5.03 -1.86 5.62
C LYS A 67 6.21 -0.94 5.37
N LYS A 68 6.74 -0.35 6.43
CA LYS A 68 7.91 0.51 6.43
C LYS A 68 8.86 0.12 7.54
N LEU A 69 10.14 0.01 7.21
CA LEU A 69 11.18 -0.22 8.21
C LEU A 69 11.54 1.09 8.92
N ASN A 70 11.45 1.09 10.24
CA ASN A 70 12.01 2.15 11.07
C ASN A 70 13.49 1.87 11.32
N LYS A 71 14.36 2.57 10.58
CA LYS A 71 15.82 2.38 10.68
C LYS A 71 16.39 2.67 12.08
N THR A 72 15.71 3.44 12.93
CA THR A 72 16.22 3.81 14.25
C THR A 72 16.20 2.64 15.23
N ASN A 73 15.22 1.75 15.11
CA ASN A 73 15.03 0.63 16.04
C ASN A 73 14.87 -0.73 15.34
N ASP A 74 15.11 -0.77 14.02
CA ASP A 74 14.98 -1.94 13.16
C ASP A 74 13.63 -2.66 13.25
N LYS A 75 12.55 -1.92 13.56
CA LYS A 75 11.19 -2.45 13.64
C LYS A 75 10.40 -2.12 12.37
N TRP A 76 9.64 -3.10 11.89
CA TRP A 76 8.66 -2.88 10.84
C TRP A 76 7.37 -2.31 11.43
N GLY A 77 6.80 -1.32 10.76
CA GLY A 77 5.47 -0.81 11.08
C GLY A 77 4.66 -0.57 9.81
N THR A 78 3.34 -0.56 9.91
CA THR A 78 2.49 -0.17 8.79
C THR A 78 2.38 1.36 8.72
N THR A 79 2.31 1.93 7.51
CA THR A 79 1.93 3.32 7.24
C THR A 79 0.68 3.35 6.37
N VAL A 80 -0.23 4.31 6.62
CA VAL A 80 -1.40 4.56 5.75
C VAL A 80 -1.12 5.73 4.80
N PHE A 81 -1.54 5.53 3.57
CA PHE A 81 -1.66 6.54 2.53
C PHE A 81 -3.09 6.52 1.99
N GLN A 82 -3.54 7.62 1.37
CA GLN A 82 -4.87 7.66 0.78
C GLN A 82 -4.89 8.42 -0.54
N SER A 83 -5.82 8.07 -1.43
CA SER A 83 -6.11 8.81 -2.65
C SER A 83 -7.59 8.73 -2.96
N ASP A 84 -8.15 9.72 -3.66
CA ASP A 84 -9.48 9.67 -4.24
C ASP A 84 -9.49 8.93 -5.60
N GLU A 85 -8.32 8.76 -6.22
CA GLU A 85 -8.14 8.05 -7.47
C GLU A 85 -7.21 6.83 -7.31
N VAL A 86 -7.61 5.69 -7.87
CA VAL A 86 -6.90 4.42 -7.69
C VAL A 86 -5.47 4.40 -8.23
N ASP A 87 -5.20 5.17 -9.31
CA ASP A 87 -3.94 5.20 -10.05
C ASP A 87 -3.22 6.55 -10.03
N LYS A 88 -3.54 7.37 -9.03
CA LYS A 88 -2.81 8.61 -8.75
C LYS A 88 -1.92 8.45 -7.53
N ALA A 89 -1.25 9.54 -7.17
CA ALA A 89 -0.40 9.57 -5.98
C ALA A 89 -1.23 9.32 -4.71
N TYR A 90 -0.66 8.57 -3.78
CA TYR A 90 -1.23 8.31 -2.45
C TYR A 90 -0.46 9.13 -1.40
N PRO A 91 -0.89 10.35 -1.07
CA PRO A 91 -0.33 11.10 0.05
C PRO A 91 -0.48 10.34 1.37
N ARG A 92 0.53 10.49 2.24
CA ARG A 92 0.53 9.90 3.58
C ARG A 92 -0.56 10.54 4.44
N VAL A 93 -1.30 9.72 5.18
CA VAL A 93 -2.23 10.20 6.20
C VAL A 93 -1.45 10.48 7.49
N THR A 94 -1.38 11.75 7.89
CA THR A 94 -0.84 12.16 9.19
C THR A 94 -1.95 12.06 10.23
N ASN A 95 -1.68 11.48 11.40
CA ASN A 95 -2.64 11.26 12.51
C ASN A 95 -3.66 10.13 12.33
N ASN A 96 -3.31 9.04 11.64
CA ASN A 96 -4.14 7.84 11.67
C ASN A 96 -3.89 7.05 12.99
N PRO A 97 -4.88 6.94 13.91
CA PRO A 97 -4.70 6.26 15.19
C PRO A 97 -4.51 4.75 15.06
N ILE A 98 -4.86 4.15 13.91
CA ILE A 98 -4.81 2.71 13.66
C ILE A 98 -3.38 2.16 13.76
N LEU A 99 -2.34 2.97 13.57
CA LEU A 99 -0.96 2.52 13.31
C LEU A 99 0.13 3.16 14.18
N SER A 100 -0.22 3.78 15.31
CA SER A 100 0.72 4.53 16.15
C SER A 100 1.82 3.68 16.82
N GLN A 101 1.79 2.34 16.73
CA GLN A 101 2.62 1.45 17.57
C GLN A 101 3.55 0.45 16.82
N ASN A 102 3.89 0.68 15.55
CA ASN A 102 4.74 -0.26 14.78
C ASN A 102 4.09 -1.64 14.57
N ASN A 103 2.80 -1.65 14.25
CA ASN A 103 2.09 -2.89 13.93
C ASN A 103 2.43 -3.32 12.51
N ALA A 104 3.33 -4.29 12.38
CA ALA A 104 3.64 -4.92 11.11
C ALA A 104 2.45 -5.78 10.64
N CYS A 105 2.43 -6.10 9.34
CA CYS A 105 1.49 -7.06 8.76
C CYS A 105 0.01 -6.67 8.93
N ALA A 106 -0.32 -5.38 8.78
CA ALA A 106 -1.70 -4.97 8.73
C ALA A 106 -2.34 -5.32 7.38
N SER A 107 -3.61 -5.72 7.41
CA SER A 107 -4.47 -5.98 6.25
C SER A 107 -5.83 -5.33 6.45
N GLN A 108 -6.53 -5.07 5.36
CA GLN A 108 -7.83 -4.43 5.32
C GLN A 108 -8.86 -5.29 4.62
N TYR A 109 -10.11 -5.19 5.06
CA TYR A 109 -11.26 -5.66 4.29
C TYR A 109 -12.47 -4.77 4.56
N VAL A 110 -13.35 -4.64 3.56
CA VAL A 110 -14.58 -3.86 3.67
C VAL A 110 -15.77 -4.82 3.61
N SER A 111 -16.65 -4.74 4.60
CA SER A 111 -17.86 -5.55 4.68
C SER A 111 -18.97 -4.76 5.38
N ASP A 112 -20.20 -4.87 4.89
CA ASP A 112 -21.39 -4.19 5.43
C ASP A 112 -21.21 -2.68 5.64
N GLY A 113 -20.49 -2.02 4.73
CA GLY A 113 -20.21 -0.58 4.84
C GLY A 113 -19.24 -0.21 5.96
N ASN A 114 -18.47 -1.17 6.49
CA ASN A 114 -17.44 -0.97 7.50
C ASN A 114 -16.06 -1.34 6.94
N LEU A 115 -15.05 -0.55 7.27
CA LEU A 115 -13.64 -0.86 7.02
C LEU A 115 -13.04 -1.53 8.26
N TYR A 116 -12.56 -2.75 8.10
CA TYR A 116 -11.86 -3.50 9.13
C TYR A 116 -10.37 -3.48 8.83
N VAL A 117 -9.56 -3.20 9.86
CA VAL A 117 -8.11 -3.32 9.80
C VAL A 117 -7.67 -4.35 10.82
N ILE A 118 -7.00 -5.40 10.34
CA ILE A 118 -6.45 -6.48 11.15
C ILE A 118 -4.93 -6.34 11.12
N TYR A 119 -4.26 -6.54 12.24
CA TYR A 119 -2.80 -6.51 12.31
C TYR A 119 -2.29 -7.50 13.36
N SER A 120 -1.02 -7.88 13.24
CA SER A 120 -0.34 -8.69 14.26
C SER A 120 0.44 -7.76 15.20
N LEU A 121 0.22 -7.94 16.50
CA LEU A 121 1.11 -7.38 17.51
C LEU A 121 2.32 -8.29 17.66
N SER A 122 3.53 -7.74 17.48
CA SER A 122 4.72 -8.36 18.03
C SER A 122 4.99 -7.68 19.37
N GLU A 123 4.56 -8.30 20.46
CA GLU A 123 5.03 -7.89 21.78
C GLU A 123 6.55 -8.17 21.85
N SER A 124 7.31 -7.17 22.31
CA SER A 124 8.73 -7.29 22.63
C SER A 124 8.89 -7.45 24.12
#